data_AF-A0A0H4BH57-F1
#
_entry.id   AF-A0A0H4BH57-F1
#
_cell.length_a   1.000
_cell.length_b   1.000
_cell.length_c   1.000
_cell.angle_alpha   90.00
_cell.angle_beta   90.00
_cell.angle_gamma   90.00
#
_symmetry.space_group_name_H-M   'P 1'
#
loop_
_entity.id
_entity.type
_entity.pdbx_description
1 polymer ?
#
loop_
_entity_poly.entity_id
_entity_poly.type
_entity_poly.pdbx_seq_one_letter_code
_entity_poly.pdbx_strand_id
1 'polypeptide(L)'
;MVVAATCLLTATPSIAMPALGDLEIKLRGEAQGWLNATCTYYGLGWLQADQGRQALKRLMLLMNAHQLGNLDMEQVKSVALARDPGCQAIWPEPIDEN
;
A
#
# COMPACT_ATOMS: atom_id res chain seq x y z
N MET A 1 44.80 3.99 44.90
CA MET A 1 43.94 4.93 44.14
C MET A 1 43.17 4.12 43.11
N VAL A 2 41.86 3.96 43.30
CA VAL A 2 40.99 3.24 42.35
C VAL A 2 40.39 4.29 41.42
N VAL A 3 40.79 4.29 40.15
CA VAL A 3 40.20 5.16 39.12
C VAL A 3 38.94 4.46 38.62
N ALA A 4 37.78 4.95 39.06
CA ALA A 4 36.50 4.52 38.51
C ALA A 4 36.34 5.08 37.10
N ALA A 5 36.52 4.22 36.10
CA ALA A 5 36.21 4.52 34.72
C ALA A 5 34.68 4.50 34.54
N THR A 6 34.03 5.65 34.68
CA THR A 6 32.64 5.84 34.31
C THR A 6 32.55 5.89 32.78
N CYS A 7 32.35 4.73 32.15
CA CYS A 7 31.88 4.66 30.77
C CYS A 7 30.47 5.26 30.72
N LEU A 8 30.38 6.52 30.26
CA LEU A 8 29.14 7.11 29.82
C LEU A 8 28.63 6.30 28.62
N LEU A 9 27.66 5.41 28.88
CA LEU A 9 26.79 4.82 27.88
C LEU A 9 26.06 5.97 27.20
N THR A 10 26.63 6.50 26.11
CA THR A 10 25.89 7.35 25.18
C THR A 10 24.82 6.45 24.56
N ALA A 11 23.61 6.52 25.10
CA ALA A 11 22.44 5.98 24.45
C ALA A 11 22.41 6.57 23.03
N THR A 12 22.62 5.73 22.03
CA THR A 12 22.34 6.09 20.63
C THR A 12 20.92 6.63 20.60
N PRO A 13 20.70 7.88 20.14
CA PRO A 13 19.36 8.39 20.01
C PRO A 13 18.61 7.40 19.12
N SER A 14 17.52 6.86 19.64
CA SER A 14 16.56 6.12 18.84
C SER A 14 16.04 7.07 17.77
N ILE A 15 16.69 7.10 16.60
CA ILE A 15 16.19 7.78 15.43
C ILE A 15 14.88 7.06 15.10
N ALA A 16 13.76 7.69 15.46
CA ALA A 16 12.43 7.21 15.12
C ALA A 16 12.37 7.11 13.59
N MET A 17 12.52 5.89 13.05
CA MET A 17 12.90 5.58 11.68
C MET A 17 12.18 6.44 10.61
N PRO A 18 12.72 7.61 10.21
CA PRO A 18 12.03 8.47 9.23
C PRO A 18 12.05 7.82 7.83
N ALA A 19 13.08 7.01 7.56
CA ALA A 19 13.18 6.20 6.35
C ALA A 19 12.04 5.18 6.20
N LEU A 20 11.42 4.73 7.29
CA LEU A 20 10.28 3.81 7.22
C LEU A 20 9.01 4.55 6.78
N GLY A 21 8.81 5.79 7.26
CA GLY A 21 7.69 6.64 6.87
C GLY A 21 7.74 7.08 5.42
N ASP A 22 8.91 7.52 4.95
CA ASP A 22 9.11 7.87 3.53
C ASP A 22 8.89 6.67 2.60
N LEU A 23 9.32 5.48 3.04
CA LEU A 23 9.10 4.23 2.31
C LEU A 23 7.61 3.86 2.26
N GLU A 24 6.88 3.99 3.37
CA GLU A 24 5.44 3.74 3.42
C GLU A 24 4.68 4.66 2.44
N ILE A 25 4.98 5.96 2.46
CA ILE A 25 4.36 6.94 1.56
C ILE A 25 4.61 6.56 0.10
N LYS A 26 5.84 6.20 -0.23
CA LYS A 26 6.21 5.79 -1.58
C LYS A 26 5.45 4.53 -2.02
N LEU A 27 5.44 3.50 -1.19
CA LEU A 27 4.74 2.24 -1.49
C LEU A 27 3.21 2.46 -1.62
N ARG A 28 2.62 3.33 -0.80
CA ARG A 28 1.21 3.72 -0.93
C ARG A 28 0.95 4.43 -2.28
N GLY A 29 1.82 5.36 -2.66
CA GLY A 29 1.73 6.07 -3.94
C GLY A 29 1.86 5.14 -5.15
N GLU A 30 2.81 4.20 -5.09
CA GLU A 30 2.98 3.18 -6.14
C GLU A 30 1.74 2.29 -6.24
N ALA A 31 1.24 1.76 -5.12
CA ALA A 31 0.05 0.91 -5.10
C ALA A 31 -1.18 1.63 -5.69
N GLN A 32 -1.40 2.90 -5.31
CA GLN A 32 -2.48 3.71 -5.88
C GLN A 32 -2.28 3.97 -7.38
N GLY A 33 -1.04 4.19 -7.82
CA GLY A 33 -0.69 4.33 -9.23
C GLY A 33 -1.05 3.10 -10.05
N TRP A 34 -0.69 1.91 -9.55
CA TRP A 34 -1.02 0.63 -10.19
C TRP A 34 -2.53 0.36 -10.25
N LEU A 35 -3.27 0.68 -9.19
CA LEU A 35 -4.74 0.58 -9.19
C LEU A 35 -5.36 1.48 -10.26
N ASN A 36 -4.97 2.75 -10.28
CA ASN A 36 -5.46 3.72 -11.26
C ASN A 36 -5.16 3.32 -12.70
N ALA A 37 -3.94 2.81 -12.95
CA ALA A 37 -3.54 2.33 -14.27
C ALA A 37 -4.37 1.11 -14.69
N THR A 38 -4.61 0.16 -13.78
CA THR A 38 -5.42 -1.03 -14.05
C THR A 38 -6.85 -0.66 -14.44
N CYS A 39 -7.49 0.23 -13.68
CA CYS A 39 -8.82 0.75 -14.02
C CYS A 39 -8.84 1.42 -15.39
N THR A 40 -7.87 2.29 -15.68
CA THR A 40 -7.78 2.99 -16.97
C THR A 40 -7.55 2.03 -18.14
N TYR A 41 -6.66 1.04 -18.00
CA TYR A 41 -6.42 0.07 -19.07
C TYR A 41 -7.65 -0.81 -19.34
N TYR A 42 -8.43 -1.13 -18.32
CA TYR A 42 -9.72 -1.78 -18.50
C TYR A 42 -10.72 -0.87 -19.24
N GLY A 43 -10.87 0.39 -18.80
CA GLY A 43 -11.76 1.37 -19.44
C GLY A 43 -11.40 1.66 -20.91
N LEU A 44 -10.12 1.56 -21.28
CA LEU A 44 -9.63 1.68 -22.65
C LEU A 44 -9.76 0.38 -23.47
N GLY A 45 -10.18 -0.73 -22.87
CA GLY A 45 -10.26 -2.04 -23.51
C GLY A 45 -8.90 -2.71 -23.77
N TRP A 46 -7.83 -2.21 -23.16
CA TRP A 46 -6.48 -2.80 -23.26
C TRP A 46 -6.30 -4.00 -22.34
N LEU A 47 -7.13 -4.09 -21.30
CA LEU A 47 -7.14 -5.18 -20.34
C LEU A 47 -8.51 -5.86 -20.33
N GLN A 48 -8.54 -7.18 -20.43
CA GLN A 48 -9.78 -7.94 -20.31
C GLN A 48 -10.28 -7.94 -18.86
N ALA A 49 -11.59 -8.12 -18.67
CA ALA A 49 -12.22 -8.04 -17.34
C ALA A 49 -11.58 -8.99 -16.31
N ASP A 50 -11.32 -10.24 -16.71
CA ASP A 50 -10.70 -11.24 -15.81
C ASP A 50 -9.25 -10.89 -15.46
N GLN A 51 -8.49 -10.37 -16.42
CA GLN A 51 -7.12 -9.91 -16.21
C GLN A 51 -7.08 -8.71 -15.27
N GLY A 52 -7.99 -7.75 -15.47
CA GLY A 52 -8.17 -6.59 -14.59
C GLY A 52 -8.52 -7.00 -13.18
N ARG A 53 -9.51 -7.89 -13.01
CA ARG A 53 -9.92 -8.40 -11.71
C ARG A 53 -8.78 -9.12 -10.99
N GLN A 54 -8.01 -9.95 -11.71
CA GLN A 54 -6.88 -10.66 -11.11
C GLN A 54 -5.75 -9.71 -10.71
N ALA A 55 -5.46 -8.69 -11.53
CA ALA A 55 -4.48 -7.67 -11.21
C ALA A 55 -4.89 -6.86 -9.96
N LEU A 56 -6.15 -6.40 -9.90
CA LEU A 56 -6.68 -5.70 -8.73
C LEU A 56 -6.63 -6.57 -7.47
N LYS A 57 -7.02 -7.86 -7.56
CA LYS A 57 -6.94 -8.78 -6.42
C LYS A 57 -5.51 -8.92 -5.88
N ARG A 58 -4.52 -9.05 -6.76
CA ARG A 58 -3.10 -9.13 -6.36
C ARG A 58 -2.61 -7.82 -5.72
N LEU A 59 -2.98 -6.68 -6.30
CA LEU A 59 -2.64 -5.38 -5.73
C LEU A 59 -3.24 -5.21 -4.33
N MET A 60 -4.52 -5.54 -4.15
CA MET A 60 -5.18 -5.48 -2.85
C MET A 60 -4.54 -6.40 -1.82
N LEU A 61 -4.14 -7.63 -2.21
CA LEU A 61 -3.40 -8.54 -1.34
C LEU A 61 -2.05 -7.97 -0.91
N LEU A 62 -1.31 -7.35 -1.83
CA LEU A 62 -0.02 -6.72 -1.53
C LEU A 62 -0.19 -5.53 -0.60
N MET A 63 -1.21 -4.70 -0.83
CA MET A 63 -1.52 -3.54 0.03
C MET A 63 -1.88 -3.98 1.45
N ASN A 64 -2.67 -5.06 1.58
CA ASN A 64 -3.05 -5.61 2.87
C ASN A 64 -1.86 -6.27 3.59
N ALA A 65 -1.09 -7.11 2.88
CA ALA A 65 0.04 -7.83 3.44
C ALA A 65 1.17 -6.91 3.94
N HIS A 66 1.38 -5.79 3.26
CA HIS A 66 2.41 -4.81 3.66
C HIS A 66 1.94 -3.81 4.71
N GLN A 67 0.70 -3.93 5.23
CA GLN A 67 0.09 -3.00 6.19
C GLN A 67 0.49 -1.55 5.90
N LEU A 68 0.33 -1.11 4.64
CA LEU A 68 0.83 0.18 4.15
C LEU A 68 0.11 1.35 4.85
N GLY A 69 0.45 1.60 6.12
CA GLY A 69 -0.20 2.48 7.10
C GLY A 69 -1.71 2.48 7.06
N ASN A 70 -2.37 1.64 7.88
CA ASN A 70 -3.83 1.65 8.09
C ASN A 70 -4.66 1.92 6.83
N LEU A 71 -4.25 1.37 5.68
CA LEU A 71 -4.94 1.62 4.42
C LEU A 71 -6.30 0.95 4.53
N ASP A 72 -7.33 1.77 4.65
CA ASP A 72 -8.70 1.32 4.56
C ASP A 72 -8.97 0.95 3.09
N MET A 73 -9.12 -0.35 2.85
CA MET A 73 -9.37 -0.88 1.51
C MET A 73 -10.69 -0.36 0.92
N GLU A 74 -11.67 0.01 1.77
CA GLU A 74 -12.89 0.67 1.32
C GLU A 74 -12.62 2.11 0.90
N GLN A 75 -11.73 2.83 1.58
CA GLN A 75 -11.30 4.15 1.14
C GLN A 75 -10.54 4.08 -0.20
N VAL A 76 -9.64 3.10 -0.35
CA VAL A 76 -8.91 2.85 -1.60
C VAL A 76 -9.87 2.61 -2.76
N LYS A 77 -10.87 1.75 -2.53
CA LYS A 77 -11.94 1.48 -3.50
C LYS A 77 -12.73 2.73 -3.83
N SER A 78 -13.20 3.46 -2.81
CA SER A 78 -13.96 4.70 -2.98
C SER A 78 -13.20 5.72 -3.85
N VAL A 79 -11.91 5.93 -3.58
CA VAL A 79 -11.07 6.86 -4.35
C VAL A 79 -10.89 6.40 -5.80
N ALA A 80 -10.65 5.10 -6.01
CA ALA A 80 -10.49 4.56 -7.37
C ALA A 80 -11.80 4.66 -8.18
N LEU A 81 -12.94 4.33 -7.57
CA LEU A 81 -14.25 4.39 -8.22
C LEU A 81 -14.75 5.82 -8.44
N ALA A 82 -14.40 6.75 -7.56
CA ALA A 82 -14.69 8.18 -7.76
C ALA A 82 -13.94 8.73 -8.99
N ARG A 83 -12.73 8.23 -9.25
CA ARG A 83 -11.95 8.57 -10.45
C ARG A 83 -12.47 7.86 -11.70
N ASP A 84 -12.77 6.58 -11.61
CA ASP A 84 -13.17 5.73 -12.73
C ASP A 84 -14.32 4.78 -12.32
N PRO A 85 -15.59 5.22 -12.46
CA PRO A 85 -16.75 4.43 -12.04
C PRO A 85 -16.88 3.10 -12.78
N GLY A 86 -16.39 3.02 -14.03
CA GLY A 86 -16.41 1.81 -14.84
C GLY A 86 -15.54 0.69 -14.26
N CYS A 87 -14.56 1.03 -13.43
CA CYS A 87 -13.70 0.07 -12.75
C CYS A 87 -14.48 -0.84 -11.78
N GLN A 88 -15.69 -0.46 -11.36
CA GLN A 88 -16.55 -1.31 -10.53
C GLN A 88 -16.80 -2.70 -11.14
N ALA A 89 -16.87 -2.80 -12.48
CA ALA A 89 -17.13 -4.07 -13.18
C ALA A 89 -16.03 -5.13 -12.99
N ILE A 90 -14.80 -4.69 -12.69
CA ILE A 90 -13.65 -5.57 -12.47
C ILE A 90 -13.20 -5.59 -11.02
N TRP A 91 -13.87 -4.86 -10.13
CA TRP A 91 -13.48 -4.81 -8.73
C TRP A 91 -13.60 -6.20 -8.10
N PRO A 92 -12.56 -6.71 -7.43
CA PRO A 92 -12.61 -8.03 -6.82
C PRO A 92 -13.57 -8.04 -5.62
N GLU A 93 -14.18 -9.19 -5.39
CA GLU A 93 -14.96 -9.45 -4.17
C GLU A 93 -14.08 -9.28 -2.93
N PRO A 94 -14.68 -8.92 -1.77
CA PRO A 94 -13.95 -8.83 -0.51
C PRO A 94 -13.15 -10.11 -0.29
N ILE A 95 -11.90 -9.93 0.14
CA ILE A 95 -11.02 -11.04 0.44
C ILE A 95 -11.53 -11.63 1.75
N ASP A 96 -12.26 -12.75 1.68
CA ASP A 96 -12.63 -13.50 2.88
C ASP A 96 -11.35 -13.89 3.62
N GLU A 97 -11.20 -13.42 4.86
CA GLU A 97 -10.20 -13.93 5.79
C GLU A 97 -10.62 -15.35 6.19
N ASN A 98 -9.84 -16.34 5.76
CA ASN A 98 -9.98 -17.73 6.21
C ASN A 98 -8.82 -18.11 7.12
#